data_AF-C5XUD1-F1
#
_entry.id   AF-C5XUD1-F1
#
_cell.length_a   1.000
_cell.length_b   1.000
_cell.length_c   1.000
_cell.angle_alpha   90.00
_cell.angle_beta   90.00
_cell.angle_gamma   90.00
#
_symmetry.space_group_name_H-M   'P 1'
#
loop_
_entity.id
_entity.type
_entity.pdbx_description
1 polymer ?
#
loop_
_entity_poly.entity_id
_entity_poly.type
_entity_poly.pdbx_seq_one_letter_code
_entity_poly.pdbx_strand_id
1 'polypeptide(L)'
;MSSSPPHSSSLVAGGMSASSKKFRHAILKNLLLGLRKSGGAASSSSGMSLHERRDAVRHAADAALASARGAAPRWSRALAAKLSSQHGRRRPTSWADDAHHLVDVPDTSARSSGQCKSSPPWKMVMASSKKITRRRLRARPKSRATARAAGAVARVMARRRSRALREMVPGGRGMVDEWTLLGETLDYAVSLKAQVDAMQLLLRTLQQAPQEPCSAEAAVRGIRTTYI
;
A
#
# COMPACT_ATOMS: atom_id res chain seq x y z
N MET A 1 -46.69 30.16 -18.42
CA MET A 1 -46.07 29.50 -17.25
C MET A 1 -45.63 28.11 -17.69
N SER A 2 -44.37 27.96 -18.08
CA SER A 2 -43.80 26.72 -18.59
C SER A 2 -43.03 26.06 -17.45
N SER A 3 -43.56 24.97 -16.91
CA SER A 3 -42.91 24.20 -15.85
C SER A 3 -41.98 23.15 -16.46
N SER A 4 -40.68 23.33 -16.24
CA SER A 4 -39.64 22.32 -16.50
C SER A 4 -39.72 21.17 -15.48
N PRO A 5 -39.45 19.92 -15.86
CA PRO A 5 -39.24 18.82 -14.91
C PRO A 5 -37.80 18.83 -14.34
N PRO A 6 -37.60 18.34 -13.10
CA PRO A 6 -36.31 18.37 -12.43
C PRO A 6 -35.36 17.26 -12.89
N HIS A 7 -34.07 17.60 -12.99
CA HIS A 7 -32.97 16.70 -13.24
C HIS A 7 -32.77 15.74 -12.07
N SER A 8 -33.03 14.44 -12.27
CA SER A 8 -32.69 13.39 -11.31
C SER A 8 -31.18 13.15 -11.29
N SER A 9 -30.57 13.50 -10.16
CA SER A 9 -29.22 13.10 -9.78
C SER A 9 -29.10 11.59 -9.71
N SER A 10 -28.47 11.00 -10.72
CA SER A 10 -28.04 9.60 -10.72
C SER A 10 -26.91 9.41 -9.71
N LEU A 11 -27.26 9.00 -8.50
CA LEU A 11 -26.34 8.38 -7.54
C LEU A 11 -25.69 7.16 -8.20
N VAL A 12 -24.43 7.32 -8.61
CA VAL A 12 -23.55 6.24 -9.05
C VAL A 12 -23.24 5.33 -7.87
N ALA A 13 -24.16 4.44 -7.54
CA ALA A 13 -23.89 3.26 -6.73
C ALA A 13 -23.01 2.32 -7.57
N GLY A 14 -21.69 2.44 -7.40
CA GLY A 14 -20.70 1.56 -8.02
C GLY A 14 -20.93 0.11 -7.58
N GLY A 15 -21.71 -0.63 -8.35
CA GLY A 15 -22.00 -2.05 -8.12
C GLY A 15 -20.71 -2.86 -8.24
N MET A 16 -20.21 -3.36 -7.10
CA MET A 16 -19.07 -4.27 -7.08
C MET A 16 -19.45 -5.58 -7.78
N SER A 17 -18.64 -6.05 -8.73
CA SER A 17 -18.85 -7.32 -9.42
C SER A 17 -19.03 -8.48 -8.44
N ALA A 18 -19.87 -9.46 -8.78
CA ALA A 18 -20.16 -10.61 -7.93
C ALA A 18 -18.88 -11.38 -7.52
N SER A 19 -17.86 -11.43 -8.38
CA SER A 19 -16.55 -12.03 -8.06
C SER A 19 -15.82 -11.27 -6.94
N SER A 20 -15.87 -9.93 -6.95
CA SER A 20 -15.29 -9.08 -5.91
C SER A 20 -16.01 -9.24 -4.57
N LYS A 21 -17.33 -9.39 -4.57
CA LYS A 21 -18.11 -9.70 -3.36
C LYS A 21 -17.72 -11.05 -2.77
N LYS A 22 -17.62 -12.09 -3.61
CA LYS A 22 -17.17 -13.44 -3.18
C LYS A 22 -15.75 -13.41 -2.61
N PHE A 23 -14.84 -12.67 -3.24
CA PHE A 23 -13.46 -12.55 -2.78
C PHE A 23 -13.36 -11.88 -1.40
N ARG A 24 -14.04 -10.74 -1.20
CA ARG A 24 -14.10 -10.09 0.14
C ARG A 24 -14.74 -10.99 1.19
N HIS A 25 -15.79 -11.73 0.83
CA HIS A 25 -16.41 -12.70 1.73
C HIS A 25 -15.44 -13.81 2.14
N ALA A 26 -14.64 -14.33 1.20
CA ALA A 26 -13.60 -15.32 1.51
C ALA A 26 -12.54 -14.75 2.48
N ILE A 27 -12.10 -13.51 2.25
CA ILE A 27 -11.18 -12.81 3.18
C ILE A 27 -11.81 -12.71 4.57
N LEU A 28 -13.05 -12.22 4.68
CA LEU A 28 -13.76 -12.09 5.95
C LEU A 28 -13.88 -13.41 6.70
N LYS A 29 -14.35 -14.46 6.00
CA LYS A 29 -14.51 -15.80 6.57
C LYS A 29 -13.19 -16.32 7.12
N ASN A 30 -12.11 -16.24 6.34
CA ASN A 30 -10.80 -16.71 6.75
C ASN A 30 -10.18 -15.88 7.88
N LEU A 31 -10.43 -14.56 7.89
CA LEU A 31 -9.98 -13.66 8.95
C LEU A 31 -10.64 -14.02 10.29
N LEU A 32 -11.96 -14.18 10.31
CA LEU A 32 -12.70 -14.58 11.51
C LEU A 32 -12.26 -15.96 12.02
N LEU A 33 -12.01 -16.91 11.12
CA LEU A 33 -11.44 -18.22 11.47
C LEU A 33 -10.05 -18.09 12.10
N GLY A 34 -9.17 -17.25 11.53
CA GLY A 34 -7.84 -16.98 12.04
C GLY A 34 -7.86 -16.33 13.42
N LEU A 35 -8.69 -15.31 13.61
CA LEU A 35 -8.85 -14.61 14.88
C LEU A 35 -9.42 -15.52 15.97
N ARG A 36 -10.38 -16.40 15.63
CA ARG A 36 -10.88 -17.42 16.55
C ARG A 36 -9.83 -18.46 16.90
N LYS A 37 -8.89 -18.78 16.01
CA LYS A 37 -7.79 -19.70 16.34
C LYS A 37 -6.78 -19.06 17.29
N SER A 38 -6.53 -17.74 17.16
CA SER A 38 -5.64 -17.01 18.08
C SER A 38 -6.30 -16.62 19.41
N GLY A 39 -7.61 -16.40 19.42
CA GLY A 39 -8.39 -15.94 20.59
C GLY A 39 -9.39 -16.95 21.14
N GLY A 40 -9.43 -18.17 20.60
CA GLY A 40 -10.39 -19.22 20.91
C GLY A 40 -10.22 -19.87 22.28
N ALA A 41 -9.29 -19.38 23.08
CA ALA A 41 -9.34 -19.50 24.52
C ALA A 41 -9.56 -18.10 25.10
N ALA A 42 -10.82 -17.71 25.25
CA ALA A 42 -11.22 -16.75 26.30
C ALA A 42 -10.94 -17.31 27.72
N SER A 43 -10.06 -18.32 27.86
CA SER A 43 -9.75 -19.07 29.07
C SER A 43 -8.29 -19.52 29.18
N SER A 44 -7.32 -18.92 28.46
CA SER A 44 -5.92 -19.05 28.90
C SER A 44 -5.60 -17.88 29.83
N SER A 45 -5.33 -18.19 31.10
CA SER A 45 -5.08 -17.25 32.21
C SER A 45 -3.90 -16.28 32.02
N SER A 46 -3.20 -16.34 30.89
CA SER A 46 -2.22 -15.35 30.46
C SER A 46 -2.80 -14.57 29.29
N GLY A 47 -3.33 -13.38 29.58
CA GLY A 47 -3.85 -12.48 28.55
C GLY A 47 -2.74 -12.03 27.60
N MET A 48 -2.99 -12.11 26.30
CA MET A 48 -2.06 -11.62 25.29
C MET A 48 -1.83 -10.11 25.48
N SER A 49 -0.56 -9.69 25.37
CA SER A 49 -0.20 -8.28 25.32
C SER A 49 -0.84 -7.59 24.11
N LEU A 50 -0.97 -6.26 24.15
CA LEU A 50 -1.49 -5.48 23.02
C LEU A 50 -0.67 -5.74 21.74
N HIS A 51 0.65 -5.85 21.87
CA HIS A 51 1.55 -6.14 20.76
C HIS A 51 1.24 -7.49 20.11
N GLU A 52 1.09 -8.54 20.91
CA GLU A 52 0.75 -9.88 20.42
C GLU A 52 -0.63 -9.90 19.78
N ARG A 53 -1.60 -9.15 20.31
CA ARG A 53 -2.91 -9.00 19.68
C ARG A 53 -2.81 -8.34 18.32
N ARG A 54 -2.04 -7.25 18.19
CA ARG A 54 -1.82 -6.57 16.90
C ARG A 54 -1.14 -7.51 15.89
N ASP A 55 -0.13 -8.24 16.32
CA ASP A 55 0.58 -9.19 15.45
C ASP A 55 -0.30 -10.36 15.04
N ALA A 56 -1.13 -10.88 15.95
CA ALA A 56 -2.10 -11.93 15.65
C ALA A 56 -3.13 -11.46 14.62
N VAL A 57 -3.65 -10.24 14.76
CA VAL A 57 -4.56 -9.63 13.76
C VAL A 57 -3.85 -9.52 12.41
N ARG A 58 -2.61 -9.03 12.39
CA ARG A 58 -1.82 -8.91 11.15
C ARG A 58 -1.61 -10.26 10.48
N HIS A 59 -1.16 -11.28 11.23
CA HIS A 59 -0.93 -12.61 10.68
C HIS A 59 -2.22 -13.28 10.22
N ALA A 60 -3.32 -13.11 10.95
CA ALA A 60 -4.64 -13.60 10.53
C ALA A 60 -5.09 -12.94 9.22
N ALA A 61 -4.82 -11.65 9.05
CA ALA A 61 -5.16 -10.93 7.83
C ALA A 61 -4.28 -11.36 6.63
N ASP A 62 -2.96 -11.51 6.83
CA ASP A 62 -2.05 -12.03 5.81
C ASP A 62 -2.42 -13.48 5.40
N ALA A 63 -2.79 -14.32 6.38
CA ALA A 63 -3.24 -15.69 6.15
C ALA A 63 -4.56 -15.73 5.38
N ALA A 64 -5.52 -14.86 5.76
CA ALA A 64 -6.80 -14.75 5.09
C ALA A 64 -6.65 -14.30 3.64
N LEU A 65 -5.77 -13.33 3.38
CA LEU A 65 -5.48 -12.83 2.04
C LEU A 65 -4.85 -13.92 1.17
N ALA A 66 -3.83 -14.61 1.70
CA ALA A 66 -3.16 -15.70 1.00
C ALA A 66 -4.12 -16.86 0.68
N SER A 67 -4.97 -17.24 1.63
CA SER A 67 -5.97 -18.29 1.46
C SER A 67 -7.08 -17.91 0.49
N ALA A 68 -7.59 -16.67 0.56
CA ALA A 68 -8.66 -16.21 -0.32
C ALA A 68 -8.22 -16.10 -1.78
N ARG A 69 -6.96 -15.75 -2.03
CA ARG A 69 -6.39 -15.69 -3.38
C ARG A 69 -5.94 -17.05 -3.90
N GLY A 70 -5.57 -17.97 -3.01
CA GLY A 70 -5.08 -19.30 -3.34
C GLY A 70 -3.62 -19.31 -3.80
N ALA A 71 -3.15 -20.43 -4.33
CA ALA A 71 -1.72 -20.64 -4.67
C ALA A 71 -1.27 -19.99 -5.99
N ALA A 72 -2.16 -19.32 -6.71
CA ALA A 72 -1.88 -18.82 -8.06
C ALA A 72 -0.81 -17.71 -8.07
N PRO A 73 -1.00 -16.55 -7.41
CA PRO A 73 0.04 -15.54 -7.39
C PRO A 73 1.24 -15.98 -6.52
N ARG A 74 2.43 -15.54 -6.91
CA ARG A 74 3.65 -15.76 -6.13
C ARG A 74 3.58 -15.02 -4.80
N TRP A 75 2.93 -13.85 -4.76
CA TRP A 75 2.81 -13.09 -3.52
C TRP A 75 2.00 -13.82 -2.45
N SER A 76 0.93 -14.54 -2.82
CA SER A 76 0.13 -15.29 -1.83
C SER A 76 0.89 -16.49 -1.28
N ARG A 77 1.66 -17.19 -2.12
CA ARG A 77 2.57 -18.26 -1.68
C ARG A 77 3.67 -17.74 -0.77
N ALA A 78 4.25 -16.58 -1.08
CA ALA A 78 5.26 -15.95 -0.24
C ALA A 78 4.70 -15.57 1.15
N LEU A 79 3.47 -15.07 1.22
CA LEU A 79 2.78 -14.83 2.49
C LEU A 79 2.58 -16.13 3.28
N ALA A 80 2.07 -17.18 2.63
CA ALA A 80 1.87 -18.49 3.28
C ALA A 80 3.19 -19.09 3.81
N ALA A 81 4.28 -19.00 3.03
CA ALA A 81 5.60 -19.47 3.43
C ALA A 81 6.17 -18.66 4.61
N LYS A 82 5.94 -17.34 4.63
CA LYS A 82 6.34 -16.47 5.74
C LYS A 82 5.64 -16.87 7.04
N LEU A 83 4.34 -17.13 6.98
CA LEU A 83 3.54 -17.55 8.15
C LEU A 83 3.97 -18.93 8.68
N SER A 84 4.32 -19.85 7.78
CA SER A 84 4.89 -21.16 8.16
C SER A 84 6.25 -21.00 8.85
N SER A 85 7.13 -20.14 8.32
CA SER A 85 8.46 -19.90 8.89
C SER A 85 8.43 -19.23 10.27
N GLN A 86 7.40 -18.43 10.52
CA GLN A 86 7.27 -17.65 11.75
C GLN A 86 6.88 -18.50 12.96
N HIS A 87 6.16 -19.60 12.77
CA HIS A 87 5.86 -20.55 13.83
C HIS A 87 7.13 -21.26 14.37
N GLY A 88 8.21 -21.32 13.57
CA GLY A 88 9.51 -21.85 13.97
C GLY A 88 10.50 -20.83 14.54
N ARG A 89 10.21 -19.52 14.42
CA ARG A 89 11.08 -18.44 14.94
C ARG A 89 10.29 -17.45 15.78
N ARG A 90 10.00 -17.80 17.04
CA ARG A 90 9.69 -16.81 18.08
C ARG A 90 10.98 -16.04 18.43
N ARG A 91 11.37 -15.07 17.59
CA ARG A 91 12.25 -13.96 18.01
C ARG A 91 11.58 -12.64 17.62
N PRO A 92 11.55 -11.65 18.50
CA PRO A 92 10.96 -10.35 18.21
C PRO A 92 11.88 -9.60 17.24
N THR A 93 11.53 -9.59 15.96
CA THR A 93 12.14 -8.64 15.02
C THR A 93 11.53 -7.28 15.26
N SER A 94 12.24 -6.45 16.03
CA SER A 94 12.18 -4.99 15.99
C SER A 94 12.13 -4.52 14.54
N TRP A 95 11.09 -3.77 14.19
CA TRP A 95 10.92 -3.11 12.90
C TRP A 95 11.02 -1.58 13.07
N ALA A 96 11.78 -1.14 14.07
CA ALA A 96 11.92 0.26 14.43
C ALA A 96 13.39 0.69 14.51
N ASP A 97 14.26 0.27 13.58
CA ASP A 97 15.63 0.81 13.43
C ASP A 97 16.15 0.56 12.01
N ASP A 98 15.67 1.31 11.02
CA ASP A 98 16.32 1.39 9.69
C ASP A 98 16.08 2.80 9.13
N ALA A 99 16.65 3.79 9.83
CA ALA A 99 16.65 5.18 9.40
C ALA A 99 18.05 5.81 9.47
N HIS A 100 19.14 5.07 9.29
CA HIS A 100 20.48 5.67 9.13
C HIS A 100 21.42 4.77 8.31
N HIS A 101 21.47 4.93 6.98
CA HIS A 101 22.71 4.70 6.21
C HIS A 101 22.64 5.28 4.79
N LEU A 102 22.97 6.56 4.65
CA LEU A 102 23.60 7.08 3.42
C LEU A 102 24.39 8.34 3.77
N VAL A 103 25.55 8.14 4.40
CA VAL A 103 26.65 9.12 4.35
C VAL A 103 27.65 8.65 3.31
N ASP A 104 28.06 9.65 2.54
CA ASP A 104 28.74 9.64 1.25
C ASP A 104 30.26 9.37 1.36
N VAL A 105 30.88 9.04 0.20
CA VAL A 105 32.32 9.13 -0.15
C VAL A 105 33.21 7.91 0.23
N PRO A 106 34.28 7.50 -0.52
CA PRO A 106 35.04 8.22 -1.58
C PRO A 106 35.21 7.51 -2.93
N ASP A 107 35.60 8.27 -3.97
CA ASP A 107 36.84 7.91 -4.66
C ASP A 107 37.55 9.08 -5.38
N THR A 108 38.84 9.16 -5.10
CA THR A 108 39.88 9.96 -5.72
C THR A 108 40.55 9.15 -6.83
N SER A 109 40.62 9.66 -8.07
CA SER A 109 41.87 9.73 -8.85
C SER A 109 41.68 10.09 -10.34
N ALA A 110 42.32 11.20 -10.71
CA ALA A 110 43.22 11.40 -11.85
C ALA A 110 42.74 11.12 -13.30
N ARG A 111 42.62 12.20 -14.09
CA ARG A 111 43.56 12.64 -15.16
C ARG A 111 42.91 13.72 -16.02
N SER A 112 43.46 14.95 -16.01
CA SER A 112 44.24 15.60 -17.09
C SER A 112 43.48 15.70 -18.43
N SER A 113 43.45 16.80 -19.16
CA SER A 113 44.44 17.85 -19.39
C SER A 113 43.78 19.00 -20.16
N GLY A 114 44.39 20.19 -20.12
CA GLY A 114 44.14 21.26 -21.09
C GLY A 114 43.30 22.42 -20.56
N GLN A 115 43.92 23.35 -19.85
CA GLN A 115 43.37 24.69 -19.71
C GLN A 115 44.44 25.71 -20.09
N CYS A 116 44.21 26.33 -21.24
CA CYS A 116 45.03 27.35 -21.84
C CYS A 116 44.79 28.68 -21.13
N LYS A 117 45.89 29.39 -20.88
CA LYS A 117 45.95 30.74 -20.32
C LYS A 117 45.24 31.74 -21.25
N SER A 118 44.41 32.60 -20.69
CA SER A 118 44.46 34.08 -20.85
C SER A 118 43.10 34.71 -20.54
N SER A 119 43.07 35.51 -19.48
CA SER A 119 42.17 36.68 -19.43
C SER A 119 42.94 37.87 -20.00
N PRO A 120 42.26 38.79 -20.69
CA PRO A 120 42.33 40.18 -20.26
C PRO A 120 40.94 40.84 -20.22
N PRO A 121 40.85 42.02 -19.60
CA PRO A 121 39.73 42.34 -18.74
C PRO A 121 38.93 43.57 -19.20
N TRP A 122 37.82 43.82 -18.48
CA TRP A 122 37.00 45.05 -18.43
C TRP A 122 36.81 45.85 -19.74
N LYS A 123 35.57 45.86 -20.25
CA LYS A 123 34.89 47.11 -20.68
C LYS A 123 33.40 46.85 -20.88
N MET A 124 32.63 47.69 -20.21
CA MET A 124 31.19 47.75 -20.23
C MET A 124 30.67 48.39 -21.53
N VAL A 125 29.50 47.90 -21.98
CA VAL A 125 28.32 48.69 -22.40
C VAL A 125 28.35 49.41 -23.77
N MET A 126 27.53 48.94 -24.73
CA MET A 126 26.26 49.59 -25.09
C MET A 126 25.49 48.85 -26.19
N ALA A 127 24.20 49.16 -26.21
CA ALA A 127 23.10 48.59 -26.97
C ALA A 127 23.20 48.62 -28.51
N SER A 128 22.51 47.69 -29.16
CA SER A 128 21.85 47.93 -30.44
C SER A 128 20.60 47.05 -30.56
N SER A 129 19.45 47.70 -30.37
CA SER A 129 18.12 47.17 -30.66
C SER A 129 17.99 46.77 -32.14
N LYS A 130 17.88 45.47 -32.45
CA LYS A 130 17.39 45.00 -33.77
C LYS A 130 16.55 43.73 -33.62
N LYS A 131 15.23 43.94 -33.67
CA LYS A 131 14.20 43.07 -34.23
C LYS A 131 14.12 41.66 -33.64
N ILE A 132 13.13 41.49 -32.75
CA ILE A 132 12.48 40.23 -32.41
C ILE A 132 11.91 39.63 -33.71
N THR A 133 12.75 38.92 -34.45
CA THR A 133 12.29 38.03 -35.50
C THR A 133 11.79 36.79 -34.78
N ARG A 134 10.48 36.65 -34.74
CA ARG A 134 9.74 35.42 -34.42
C ARG A 134 10.21 34.30 -35.36
N ARG A 135 11.36 33.71 -35.10
CA ARG A 135 11.85 32.52 -35.80
C ARG A 135 11.75 31.37 -34.82
N ARG A 136 10.55 30.79 -34.80
CA ARG A 136 10.18 29.44 -34.34
C ARG A 136 11.00 28.93 -33.16
N LEU A 137 10.32 28.72 -32.03
CA LEU A 137 10.63 27.66 -31.09
C LEU A 137 10.67 26.31 -31.84
N ARG A 138 11.67 26.08 -32.68
CA ARG A 138 12.01 24.76 -33.17
C ARG A 138 12.63 24.11 -31.96
N ALA A 139 11.91 23.16 -31.38
CA ALA A 139 12.47 22.18 -30.45
C ALA A 139 13.82 21.77 -31.02
N ARG A 140 14.90 22.28 -30.40
CA ARG A 140 16.27 21.98 -30.81
C ARG A 140 16.37 20.46 -30.77
N PRO A 141 16.79 19.78 -31.86
CA PRO A 141 16.98 18.34 -31.80
C PRO A 141 17.93 18.09 -30.65
N LYS A 142 17.43 17.44 -29.58
CA LYS A 142 18.26 17.13 -28.43
C LYS A 142 19.40 16.29 -28.99
N SER A 143 20.63 16.79 -28.87
CA SER A 143 21.81 16.08 -29.39
C SER A 143 21.68 14.60 -29.02
N ARG A 144 22.01 13.70 -29.95
CA ARG A 144 21.94 12.25 -29.71
C ARG A 144 22.68 11.88 -28.42
N ALA A 145 23.74 12.60 -28.06
CA ALA A 145 24.44 12.47 -26.79
C ALA A 145 23.55 12.82 -25.58
N THR A 146 22.86 13.96 -25.60
CA THR A 146 21.95 14.37 -24.52
C THR A 146 20.71 13.47 -24.42
N ALA A 147 20.18 12.96 -25.54
CA ALA A 147 19.09 11.99 -25.54
C ALA A 147 19.53 10.64 -24.95
N ARG A 148 20.74 10.16 -25.30
CA ARG A 148 21.35 8.96 -24.72
C ARG A 148 21.61 9.12 -23.22
N ALA A 149 22.12 10.27 -22.78
CA ALA A 149 22.32 10.57 -21.36
C ALA A 149 20.99 10.57 -20.60
N ALA A 150 19.95 11.21 -21.14
CA ALA A 150 18.61 11.18 -20.55
C ALA A 150 18.05 9.75 -20.49
N GLY A 151 18.23 8.94 -21.54
CA GLY A 151 17.84 7.53 -21.55
C GLY A 151 18.63 6.67 -20.55
N ALA A 152 19.90 6.98 -20.31
CA ALA A 152 20.69 6.31 -19.26
C ALA A 152 20.12 6.63 -17.87
N VAL A 153 19.84 7.91 -17.58
CA VAL A 153 19.20 8.33 -16.31
C VAL A 153 17.82 7.69 -16.14
N ALA A 154 17.00 7.68 -17.19
CA ALA A 154 15.68 7.04 -17.17
C ALA A 154 15.77 5.55 -16.84
N ARG A 155 16.74 4.83 -17.42
CA ARG A 155 16.98 3.41 -17.11
C ARG A 155 17.45 3.18 -15.67
N VAL A 156 18.30 4.05 -15.14
CA VAL A 156 18.71 3.97 -13.72
C VAL A 156 17.52 4.19 -12.80
N MET A 157 16.69 5.20 -13.07
CA MET A 157 15.48 5.46 -12.29
C MET A 157 14.46 4.33 -12.39
N ALA A 158 14.26 3.77 -13.58
CA ALA A 158 13.41 2.60 -13.78
C ALA A 158 13.90 1.42 -12.95
N ARG A 159 15.21 1.10 -13.00
CA ARG A 159 15.80 0.02 -12.19
C ARG A 159 15.66 0.24 -10.69
N ARG A 160 15.79 1.48 -10.21
CA ARG A 160 15.56 1.82 -8.80
C ARG A 160 14.11 1.59 -8.39
N ARG A 161 13.14 2.04 -9.20
CA ARG A 161 11.71 1.81 -8.96
C ARG A 161 11.36 0.32 -9.00
N SER A 162 11.88 -0.42 -9.99
CA SER A 162 11.71 -1.87 -10.05
C SER A 162 12.29 -2.56 -8.81
N ARG A 163 13.46 -2.15 -8.31
CA ARG A 163 14.03 -2.67 -7.05
C ARG A 163 13.13 -2.37 -5.86
N ALA A 164 12.71 -1.13 -5.66
CA ALA A 164 11.81 -0.77 -4.57
C ALA A 164 10.51 -1.60 -4.61
N LEU A 165 9.96 -1.82 -5.80
CA LEU A 165 8.75 -2.62 -5.97
C LEU A 165 8.94 -4.09 -5.55
N ARG A 166 10.11 -4.66 -5.84
CA ARG A 166 10.46 -6.04 -5.43
C ARG A 166 10.54 -6.23 -3.92
N GLU A 167 10.89 -5.17 -3.19
CA GLU A 167 10.92 -5.19 -1.73
C GLU A 167 9.51 -5.06 -1.12
N MET A 168 8.60 -4.35 -1.79
CA MET A 168 7.25 -4.13 -1.28
C MET A 168 6.32 -5.32 -1.53
N VAL A 169 6.44 -5.98 -2.68
CA VAL A 169 5.58 -7.11 -3.05
C VAL A 169 6.12 -8.40 -2.44
N PRO A 170 5.32 -9.15 -1.66
CA PRO A 170 5.74 -10.44 -1.14
C PRO A 170 6.24 -11.36 -2.27
N GLY A 171 7.44 -11.91 -2.14
CA GLY A 171 8.06 -12.74 -3.19
C GLY A 171 8.60 -11.98 -4.40
N GLY A 172 8.53 -10.64 -4.42
CA GLY A 172 8.97 -9.80 -5.54
C GLY A 172 10.47 -9.91 -5.85
N ARG A 173 11.31 -10.14 -4.84
CA ARG A 173 12.75 -10.34 -4.99
C ARG A 173 13.11 -11.55 -5.86
N GLY A 174 12.28 -12.60 -5.85
CA GLY A 174 12.48 -13.81 -6.66
C GLY A 174 11.92 -13.73 -8.09
N MET A 175 11.29 -12.61 -8.47
CA MET A 175 10.76 -12.45 -9.83
C MET A 175 11.89 -12.02 -10.77
N VAL A 176 12.12 -12.68 -11.89
CA VAL A 176 13.13 -12.22 -12.86
C VAL A 176 12.52 -11.15 -13.76
N ASP A 177 11.33 -11.41 -14.29
CA ASP A 177 10.67 -10.55 -15.29
C ASP A 177 9.93 -9.36 -14.68
N GLU A 178 10.03 -8.19 -15.33
CA GLU A 178 9.32 -6.97 -14.91
C GLU A 178 7.81 -7.05 -15.18
N TRP A 179 7.39 -7.72 -16.26
CA TRP A 179 5.96 -7.91 -16.56
C TRP A 179 5.23 -8.72 -15.49
N THR A 180 5.86 -9.81 -15.04
CA THR A 180 5.33 -10.61 -13.93
C THR A 180 5.28 -9.80 -12.65
N LEU A 181 6.34 -9.03 -12.35
CA LEU A 181 6.37 -8.15 -11.18
C LEU A 181 5.20 -7.15 -11.20
N LEU A 182 4.94 -6.51 -12.33
CA LEU A 182 3.84 -5.55 -12.48
C LEU A 182 2.46 -6.23 -12.33
N GLY A 183 2.26 -7.40 -12.95
CA GLY A 183 1.02 -8.16 -12.82
C GLY A 183 0.74 -8.59 -11.38
N GLU A 184 1.75 -9.13 -10.69
CA GLU A 184 1.66 -9.52 -9.28
C GLU A 184 1.45 -8.31 -8.37
N THR A 185 2.10 -7.18 -8.66
CA THR A 185 1.92 -5.92 -7.91
C THR A 185 0.48 -5.43 -8.01
N LEU A 186 -0.08 -5.40 -9.22
CA LEU A 186 -1.45 -4.94 -9.43
C LEU A 186 -2.44 -5.85 -8.70
N ASP A 187 -2.25 -7.16 -8.81
CA ASP A 187 -3.07 -8.14 -8.13
C ASP A 187 -3.00 -8.01 -6.60
N TYR A 188 -1.80 -7.78 -6.07
CA TYR A 188 -1.58 -7.54 -4.65
C TYR A 188 -2.23 -6.25 -4.17
N ALA A 189 -2.14 -5.15 -4.94
CA ALA A 189 -2.79 -3.88 -4.60
C ALA A 189 -4.32 -4.00 -4.55
N VAL A 190 -4.93 -4.71 -5.52
CA VAL A 190 -6.37 -5.01 -5.52
C VAL A 190 -6.74 -5.87 -4.30
N SER A 191 -5.90 -6.84 -3.96
CA SER A 191 -6.11 -7.72 -2.82
C SER A 191 -6.02 -6.97 -1.49
N LEU A 192 -5.02 -6.09 -1.32
CA LEU A 192 -4.89 -5.22 -0.14
C LEU A 192 -6.11 -4.33 0.04
N LYS A 193 -6.64 -3.74 -1.04
CA LYS A 193 -7.87 -2.94 -0.95
C LYS A 193 -9.04 -3.77 -0.45
N ALA A 194 -9.23 -4.97 -1.00
CA ALA A 194 -10.30 -5.87 -0.56
C ALA A 194 -10.15 -6.30 0.91
N GLN A 195 -8.92 -6.47 1.39
CA GLN A 195 -8.61 -6.75 2.80
C GLN A 195 -9.00 -5.59 3.71
N VAL A 196 -8.61 -4.36 3.34
CA VAL A 196 -8.98 -3.15 4.11
C VAL A 196 -10.49 -2.99 4.15
N ASP A 197 -11.18 -3.16 3.02
CA ASP A 197 -12.64 -3.09 2.94
C ASP A 197 -13.32 -4.12 3.86
N ALA A 198 -12.78 -5.35 3.91
CA ALA A 198 -13.26 -6.41 4.79
C ALA A 198 -13.05 -6.05 6.28
N MET A 199 -11.86 -5.58 6.65
CA MET A 199 -11.58 -5.19 8.04
C MET A 199 -12.45 -4.00 8.50
N GLN A 200 -12.67 -3.02 7.63
CA GLN A 200 -13.57 -1.90 7.92
C GLN A 200 -15.01 -2.34 8.09
N LEU A 201 -15.48 -3.32 7.32
CA LEU A 201 -16.82 -3.88 7.50
C LEU A 201 -16.96 -4.50 8.89
N LEU A 202 -15.97 -5.30 9.32
CA LEU A 202 -15.96 -5.89 10.67
C LEU A 202 -16.02 -4.80 11.75
N LEU A 203 -15.20 -3.76 11.63
CA LEU A 203 -15.20 -2.65 12.59
C LEU A 203 -16.56 -1.97 12.69
N ARG A 204 -17.19 -1.64 11.54
CA ARG A 204 -18.53 -1.05 11.53
C ARG A 204 -19.55 -1.96 12.18
N THR A 205 -19.53 -3.26 11.86
CA THR A 205 -20.48 -4.22 12.46
C THR A 205 -20.29 -4.37 13.97
N LEU A 206 -19.05 -4.33 14.47
CA LEU A 206 -18.76 -4.41 15.90
C LEU A 206 -19.13 -3.12 16.63
N GLN A 207 -19.02 -1.97 15.98
CA GLN A 207 -19.41 -0.67 16.53
C GLN A 207 -20.93 -0.43 16.49
N GLN A 208 -21.62 -0.99 15.50
CA GLN A 208 -23.06 -0.88 15.31
C GLN A 208 -23.84 -1.96 16.05
N ALA A 209 -23.18 -2.95 16.65
CA ALA A 209 -23.82 -3.93 17.52
C ALA A 209 -24.52 -3.15 18.65
N PRO A 210 -25.87 -3.12 18.69
CA PRO A 210 -26.57 -2.51 19.80
C PRO A 210 -26.09 -3.23 21.05
N GLN A 211 -25.67 -2.47 22.06
CA GLN A 211 -25.74 -2.97 23.42
C GLN A 211 -27.21 -3.31 23.63
N GLU A 212 -27.58 -4.58 23.50
CA GLU A 212 -28.87 -5.07 23.96
C GLU A 212 -29.05 -4.51 25.37
N PRO A 213 -30.04 -3.62 25.61
CA PRO A 213 -30.25 -3.11 26.93
C PRO A 213 -30.59 -4.30 27.83
N CYS A 214 -29.69 -4.58 28.77
CA CYS A 214 -29.86 -5.48 29.92
C CYS A 214 -30.94 -4.92 30.86
N SER A 215 -32.13 -4.63 30.33
CA SER A 215 -33.26 -4.06 31.03
C SER A 215 -34.54 -4.75 30.55
N ALA A 216 -34.55 -6.07 30.69
CA ALA A 216 -35.78 -6.86 30.69
C ALA A 216 -35.90 -7.75 31.95
N GLU A 217 -35.13 -7.46 33.00
CA GLU A 217 -35.22 -8.16 34.30
C GLU A 217 -35.85 -7.30 35.42
N ALA A 218 -36.60 -6.25 35.05
CA ALA A 218 -37.30 -5.38 36.01
C ALA A 218 -38.83 -5.42 35.90
N ALA A 219 -39.41 -6.39 35.19
CA ALA A 219 -40.87 -6.49 35.00
C ALA A 219 -41.55 -7.63 35.80
N VAL A 220 -40.82 -8.33 36.69
CA VAL A 220 -41.41 -9.43 37.52
C VAL A 220 -41.51 -9.08 39.01
N ARG A 221 -41.03 -7.91 39.46
CA ARG A 221 -41.19 -7.44 40.86
C ARG A 221 -42.18 -6.27 41.01
N GLY A 222 -43.12 -6.13 40.08
CA GLY A 222 -44.02 -4.97 40.00
C GLY A 222 -45.52 -5.27 40.06
N ILE A 223 -45.96 -6.48 40.40
CA ILE A 223 -47.37 -6.78 40.68
C ILE A 223 -47.49 -7.03 42.19
N ARG A 224 -47.45 -5.97 43.00
CA ARG A 224 -48.64 -5.44 43.70
C ARG A 224 -49.66 -6.54 44.01
N THR A 225 -49.39 -7.29 45.07
CA THR A 225 -50.42 -7.86 45.95
C THR A 225 -51.20 -6.72 46.59
N THR A 226 -52.40 -6.47 46.08
CA THR A 226 -53.48 -5.73 46.75
C THR A 226 -54.77 -6.50 46.50
N TYR A 227 -55.67 -6.49 47.49
CA TYR A 227 -56.95 -7.23 47.64
C TYR A 227 -56.78 -8.62 48.26
N ILE A 228 -57.41 -9.02 49.39
CA ILE A 228 -58.45 -8.46 50.28
C ILE A 228 -58.10 -8.89 51.70
#